data_AF-A0A2Y9D131-F1
#
_entry.id   AF-A0A2Y9D131-F1
#
_cell.length_a   1.000
_cell.length_b   1.000
_cell.length_c   1.000
_cell.angle_alpha   90.00
_cell.angle_beta   90.00
_cell.angle_gamma   90.00
#
_symmetry.space_group_name_H-M   'P 1'
#
loop_
_entity.id
_entity.type
_entity.pdbx_description
1 polymer ?
#
loop_
_entity_poly.entity_id
_entity_poly.type
_entity_poly.pdbx_seq_one_letter_code
_entity_poly.pdbx_strand_id
1 'polypeptide(L)'
;MLNEEVDDTEFFQQDFTTASDWELFNARLEEIFHEWKLSFGQTTFRKLAHHELASCRWNVARETIKFADVELQVVHYRAQLEPDRTEGSEPVEPVSGCQTFVDLLSIENDYCMAYGQRSDGDEDEQKLHPLAQWYGLREFVIVAPVKKSISNESRIRILMSSVHIAVSESSCDVPVFVQAMDKVQHVYLGVCESGPVRMSFDIVHLHLTPPTCKYLSGLLEVFKGKIGVAYVDPVAVSVRFTYQLARFVSGSFVSDKSVPFTEGWTGTDAVSLPFGVSIDPVSELIVHCTWPQVADNVVVDSQTYSDFDPLTAPLWSLRAQFEDTPVCYLADCLQEYLQISDSRRALTEYFSELAFGGNVPPIEGANPLDLLTESKIPRLSSVLPGRIVAPKAAPAKLEGPLNDEQLKDMLYYLFPDAQREPRWPYAASVTGPAEFDPLRIKSANADSLVHRLATLLALCNACFGGKRAVAQLWAEFAQEMRYRVERCIQIPG
;
A
#
# COMPACT_ATOMS: atom_id res chain seq x y z
N MET A 1 -24.66 -42.93 -75.25
CA MET A 1 -23.64 -41.88 -75.08
C MET A 1 -24.30 -40.79 -74.23
N LEU A 2 -23.96 -40.50 -72.99
CA LEU A 2 -23.03 -41.06 -71.99
C LEU A 2 -23.84 -41.17 -70.67
N ASN A 3 -23.57 -42.20 -69.87
CA ASN A 3 -23.95 -42.18 -68.45
C ASN A 3 -22.96 -41.24 -67.74
N GLU A 4 -23.44 -40.17 -67.13
CA GLU A 4 -22.67 -39.47 -66.10
C GLU A 4 -22.67 -40.35 -64.85
N GLU A 5 -21.52 -40.98 -64.58
CA GLU A 5 -21.23 -41.57 -63.28
C GLU A 5 -21.13 -40.42 -62.29
N VAL A 6 -22.11 -40.35 -61.38
CA VAL A 6 -22.01 -39.51 -60.18
C VAL A 6 -20.93 -40.15 -59.31
N ASP A 7 -19.82 -39.44 -59.18
CA ASP A 7 -18.69 -39.83 -58.33
C ASP A 7 -19.10 -39.74 -56.85
N ASP A 8 -19.72 -40.81 -56.35
CA ASP A 8 -20.11 -40.96 -54.94
C ASP A 8 -18.89 -41.07 -53.99
N THR A 9 -17.66 -40.97 -54.51
CA THR A 9 -16.42 -41.05 -53.71
C THR A 9 -15.94 -39.70 -53.14
N GLU A 10 -16.55 -38.58 -53.53
CA GLU A 10 -16.28 -37.24 -52.94
C GLU A 10 -17.14 -36.93 -51.70
N PHE A 11 -17.94 -37.88 -51.21
CA PHE A 11 -18.72 -37.71 -49.98
C PHE A 11 -17.84 -37.90 -48.73
N PHE A 12 -17.19 -36.81 -48.31
CA PHE A 12 -16.73 -36.53 -46.93
C PHE A 12 -16.04 -37.69 -46.18
N GLN A 13 -14.76 -37.93 -46.46
CA GLN A 13 -13.86 -38.45 -45.42
C GLN A 13 -13.57 -37.30 -44.44
N GLN A 14 -14.47 -37.07 -43.48
CA GLN A 14 -14.11 -36.32 -42.28
C GLN A 14 -13.09 -37.16 -41.51
N ASP A 15 -11.87 -36.66 -41.40
CA ASP A 15 -10.78 -37.33 -40.70
C ASP A 15 -11.04 -37.24 -39.19
N PHE A 16 -11.68 -38.27 -38.61
CA PHE A 16 -12.03 -38.30 -37.17
C PHE A 16 -10.82 -38.51 -36.25
N THR A 17 -9.59 -38.48 -36.77
CA THR A 17 -8.35 -38.65 -35.99
C THR A 17 -7.67 -37.34 -35.61
N THR A 18 -8.08 -36.19 -36.17
CA THR A 18 -7.58 -34.89 -35.74
C THR A 18 -8.34 -34.43 -34.49
N ALA A 19 -7.60 -34.22 -33.39
CA ALA A 19 -8.15 -33.69 -32.15
C ALA A 19 -8.83 -32.33 -32.41
N SER A 20 -10.06 -32.19 -31.95
CA SER A 20 -10.81 -30.95 -32.00
C SER A 20 -10.18 -29.88 -31.10
N ASP A 21 -10.44 -28.60 -31.39
CA ASP A 21 -10.02 -27.49 -30.52
C ASP A 21 -10.48 -27.66 -29.06
N TRP A 22 -11.61 -28.37 -28.87
CA TRP A 22 -12.16 -28.67 -27.56
C TRP A 22 -11.39 -29.77 -26.83
N GLU A 23 -11.00 -30.84 -27.53
CA GLU A 23 -10.15 -31.89 -26.95
C GLU A 23 -8.75 -31.36 -26.62
N LEU A 24 -8.18 -30.53 -27.50
CA LEU A 24 -6.88 -29.88 -27.25
C LEU A 24 -6.96 -28.95 -26.02
N PHE A 25 -8.06 -28.22 -25.88
CA PHE A 25 -8.29 -27.34 -24.73
C PHE A 25 -8.42 -28.12 -23.41
N ASN A 26 -9.21 -29.20 -23.39
CA ASN A 26 -9.35 -30.06 -22.22
C ASN A 26 -8.01 -30.69 -21.84
N ALA A 27 -7.27 -31.24 -22.81
CA ALA A 27 -5.96 -31.81 -22.59
C ALA A 27 -4.97 -30.79 -22.01
N ARG A 28 -4.98 -29.53 -22.50
CA ARG A 28 -4.12 -28.49 -21.93
C ARG A 28 -4.54 -28.11 -20.51
N LEU A 29 -5.84 -28.02 -20.21
CA LEU A 29 -6.31 -27.78 -18.83
C LEU A 29 -5.87 -28.89 -17.86
N GLU A 30 -5.99 -30.15 -18.28
CA GLU A 30 -5.52 -31.29 -17.50
C GLU A 30 -4.00 -31.24 -17.27
N GLU A 31 -3.22 -30.91 -18.30
CA GLU A 31 -1.77 -30.74 -18.18
C GLU A 31 -1.41 -29.68 -17.13
N ILE A 32 -2.09 -28.53 -17.14
CA ILE A 32 -1.91 -27.46 -16.14
C ILE A 32 -2.20 -27.98 -14.73
N PHE A 33 -3.29 -28.73 -14.54
CA PHE A 33 -3.66 -29.25 -13.22
C PHE A 33 -2.63 -30.25 -12.70
N HIS A 34 -2.03 -31.06 -13.58
CA HIS A 34 -0.94 -31.96 -13.23
C HIS A 34 0.36 -31.21 -12.93
N GLU A 35 0.73 -30.21 -13.75
CA GLU A 35 1.92 -29.37 -13.55
C GLU A 35 1.87 -28.63 -12.20
N TRP A 36 0.70 -28.10 -11.85
CA TRP A 36 0.46 -27.41 -10.58
C TRP A 36 0.21 -28.36 -9.39
N LYS A 37 0.20 -29.68 -9.64
CA LYS A 37 -0.02 -30.72 -8.63
C LYS A 37 -1.34 -30.54 -7.86
N LEU A 38 -2.39 -30.21 -8.60
CA LEU A 38 -3.75 -30.10 -8.07
C LEU A 38 -4.44 -31.47 -7.99
N SER A 39 -3.95 -32.44 -8.74
CA SER A 39 -4.38 -33.84 -8.68
C SER A 39 -4.04 -34.43 -7.31
N PHE A 40 -5.03 -35.00 -6.64
CA PHE A 40 -4.88 -35.62 -5.30
C PHE A 40 -4.35 -34.64 -4.27
N GLY A 41 -5.17 -33.65 -3.89
CA GLY A 41 -4.86 -32.64 -2.89
C GLY A 41 -4.33 -33.19 -1.57
N GLN A 42 -3.89 -32.29 -0.69
CA GLN A 42 -3.25 -32.68 0.57
C GLN A 42 -4.19 -33.57 1.39
N THR A 43 -3.79 -34.82 1.61
CA THR A 43 -4.55 -35.79 2.41
C THR A 43 -4.72 -35.37 3.87
N THR A 44 -3.83 -34.47 4.34
CA THR A 44 -3.82 -33.91 5.68
C THR A 44 -3.49 -32.43 5.63
N PHE A 45 -4.33 -31.62 6.26
CA PHE A 45 -4.17 -30.16 6.34
C PHE A 45 -4.64 -29.64 7.70
N ARG A 46 -4.18 -28.43 8.07
CA ARG A 46 -4.72 -27.73 9.24
C ARG A 46 -5.99 -26.97 8.89
N LYS A 47 -6.80 -26.67 9.91
CA LYS A 47 -7.92 -25.72 9.79
C LYS A 47 -7.38 -24.30 9.72
N LEU A 48 -8.11 -23.42 9.01
CA LEU A 48 -7.81 -21.99 8.99
C LEU A 48 -8.07 -21.38 10.37
N ALA A 49 -7.16 -20.51 10.80
CA ALA A 49 -7.35 -19.71 12.00
C ALA A 49 -8.30 -18.52 11.75
N HIS A 50 -8.67 -17.85 12.84
CA HIS A 50 -9.57 -16.70 12.82
C HIS A 50 -9.04 -15.56 11.94
N HIS A 51 -9.80 -15.19 10.91
CA HIS A 51 -9.48 -14.16 9.91
C HIS A 51 -8.11 -14.30 9.23
N GLU A 52 -7.57 -15.51 9.18
CA GLU A 52 -6.25 -15.78 8.62
C GLU A 52 -6.16 -15.38 7.15
N LEU A 53 -7.22 -15.61 6.36
CA LEU A 53 -7.25 -15.31 4.93
C LEU A 53 -7.08 -13.81 4.61
N ALA A 54 -7.50 -12.92 5.52
CA ALA A 54 -7.35 -11.48 5.33
C ALA A 54 -5.90 -10.99 5.52
N SER A 55 -5.09 -11.75 6.26
CA SER A 55 -3.72 -11.37 6.63
C SER A 55 -2.64 -12.17 5.90
N CYS A 56 -3.00 -13.32 5.31
CA CYS A 56 -2.07 -14.20 4.62
C CYS A 56 -1.60 -13.60 3.28
N ARG A 57 -0.44 -14.07 2.81
CA ARG A 57 0.03 -13.80 1.44
C ARG A 57 -0.56 -14.82 0.49
N TRP A 58 -0.69 -14.47 -0.78
CA TRP A 58 -1.24 -15.36 -1.80
C TRP A 58 -0.16 -15.73 -2.83
N ASN A 59 0.01 -17.02 -3.08
CA ASN A 59 0.72 -17.52 -4.24
C ASN A 59 -0.24 -17.51 -5.43
N VAL A 60 0.14 -16.81 -6.50
CA VAL A 60 -0.65 -16.69 -7.72
C VAL A 60 0.15 -17.21 -8.91
N ALA A 61 -0.22 -18.40 -9.41
CA ALA A 61 0.33 -18.96 -10.64
C ALA A 61 -0.60 -18.63 -11.81
N ARG A 62 -0.05 -18.30 -12.98
CA ARG A 62 -0.81 -17.84 -14.15
C ARG A 62 -0.33 -18.55 -15.41
N GLU A 63 -1.27 -19.03 -16.21
CA GLU A 63 -1.00 -19.58 -17.53
C GLU A 63 -2.04 -19.11 -18.54
N THR A 64 -1.66 -19.01 -19.82
CA THR A 64 -2.57 -18.63 -20.89
C THR A 64 -2.81 -19.80 -21.83
N ILE A 65 -4.07 -20.11 -22.07
CA ILE A 65 -4.53 -21.17 -22.97
C ILE A 65 -5.45 -20.59 -24.04
N LYS A 66 -5.55 -21.30 -25.17
CA LYS A 66 -6.41 -20.90 -26.28
C LYS A 66 -7.54 -21.90 -26.45
N PHE A 67 -8.75 -21.39 -26.62
CA PHE A 67 -9.91 -22.17 -27.04
C PHE A 67 -10.47 -21.54 -28.31
N ALA A 68 -10.21 -22.19 -29.46
CA ALA A 68 -10.38 -21.61 -30.79
C ALA A 68 -9.73 -20.21 -30.86
N ASP A 69 -10.52 -19.15 -31.13
CA ASP A 69 -10.04 -17.77 -31.24
C ASP A 69 -10.00 -16.99 -29.91
N VAL A 70 -10.31 -17.63 -28.79
CA VAL A 70 -10.39 -16.97 -27.48
C VAL A 70 -9.19 -17.33 -26.61
N GLU A 71 -8.45 -16.30 -26.19
CA GLU A 71 -7.38 -16.43 -25.18
C GLU A 71 -7.99 -16.36 -23.78
N LEU A 72 -7.76 -17.42 -23.02
CA LEU A 72 -8.19 -17.60 -21.64
C LEU A 72 -6.94 -17.64 -20.75
N GLN A 73 -7.05 -17.07 -19.55
CA GLN A 73 -6.06 -17.14 -18.51
C GLN A 73 -6.54 -18.09 -17.43
N VAL A 74 -5.72 -19.07 -17.10
CA VAL A 74 -5.90 -19.93 -15.93
C VAL A 74 -5.06 -19.34 -14.82
N VAL A 75 -5.68 -19.08 -13.67
CA VAL A 75 -5.02 -18.47 -12.51
C VAL A 75 -5.28 -19.33 -11.29
N HIS A 76 -4.23 -19.85 -10.68
CA HIS A 76 -4.30 -20.60 -9.42
C HIS A 76 -3.92 -19.70 -8.26
N TYR A 77 -4.84 -19.58 -7.30
CA TYR A 77 -4.66 -18.86 -6.05
C TYR A 77 -4.48 -19.85 -4.92
N ARG A 78 -3.43 -19.65 -4.12
CA ARG A 78 -3.17 -20.47 -2.92
C ARG A 78 -2.66 -19.60 -1.77
N ALA A 79 -3.34 -19.65 -0.63
CA ALA A 79 -2.92 -18.95 0.57
C ALA A 79 -1.60 -19.52 1.12
N GLN A 80 -0.64 -18.64 1.41
CA GLN A 80 0.59 -18.94 2.15
C GLN A 80 0.29 -18.88 3.64
N LEU A 81 0.14 -20.05 4.24
CA LEU A 81 -0.16 -20.19 5.67
C LEU A 81 1.14 -20.54 6.41
N GLU A 82 1.52 -19.70 7.37
CA GLU A 82 2.69 -19.98 8.23
C GLU A 82 2.36 -21.14 9.18
N PRO A 83 3.27 -22.11 9.38
CA PRO A 83 3.03 -23.19 10.33
C PRO A 83 2.74 -22.62 11.73
N ASP A 84 1.83 -23.24 12.49
CA ASP A 84 1.46 -22.76 13.84
C ASP A 84 2.70 -22.59 14.72
N ARG A 85 3.09 -21.33 14.97
CA ARG A 85 4.20 -20.94 15.85
C ARG A 85 3.74 -20.54 17.25
N THR A 86 2.58 -21.02 17.69
CA THR A 86 2.19 -20.87 19.10
C THR A 86 3.01 -21.85 19.93
N GLU A 87 4.16 -21.38 20.43
CA GLU A 87 4.89 -22.03 21.52
C GLU A 87 3.94 -22.19 22.72
N GLY A 88 3.36 -23.38 22.89
CA GLY A 88 2.47 -23.73 24.00
C GLY A 88 1.03 -24.12 23.63
N SER A 89 0.61 -24.06 22.37
CA SER A 89 -0.67 -24.68 21.96
C SER A 89 -0.48 -26.16 21.67
N GLU A 90 -1.40 -27.02 22.14
CA GLU A 90 -1.42 -28.42 21.73
C GLU A 90 -1.40 -28.53 20.19
N PRO A 91 -0.66 -29.48 19.61
CA PRO A 91 -0.62 -29.67 18.16
C PRO A 91 -2.05 -29.91 17.67
N VAL A 92 -2.57 -29.00 16.84
CA VAL A 92 -3.88 -29.18 16.20
C VAL A 92 -3.79 -30.42 15.33
N GLU A 93 -4.58 -31.44 15.64
CA GLU A 93 -4.59 -32.68 14.85
C GLU A 93 -4.93 -32.36 13.39
N PRO A 94 -4.12 -32.84 12.43
CA PRO A 94 -4.38 -32.60 11.02
C PRO A 94 -5.72 -33.23 10.63
N VAL A 95 -6.54 -32.46 9.92
CA VAL A 95 -7.83 -32.93 9.41
C VAL A 95 -7.57 -33.76 8.14
N SER A 96 -8.28 -34.87 8.02
CA SER A 96 -8.32 -35.70 6.82
C SER A 96 -9.64 -35.45 6.07
N GLY A 97 -9.59 -35.42 4.74
CA GLY A 97 -10.76 -35.19 3.89
C GLY A 97 -10.46 -34.24 2.74
N CYS A 98 -11.50 -33.60 2.20
CA CYS A 98 -11.36 -32.54 1.20
C CYS A 98 -11.18 -31.18 1.89
N GLN A 99 -10.08 -30.52 1.58
CA GLN A 99 -9.73 -29.19 2.10
C GLN A 99 -10.84 -28.16 1.85
N THR A 100 -11.38 -28.13 0.63
CA THR A 100 -12.46 -27.22 0.24
C THR A 100 -13.72 -27.40 1.08
N PHE A 101 -14.09 -28.63 1.42
CA PHE A 101 -15.28 -28.88 2.23
C PHE A 101 -15.11 -28.41 3.67
N VAL A 102 -13.91 -28.56 4.23
CA VAL A 102 -13.59 -28.07 5.58
C VAL A 102 -13.58 -26.55 5.60
N ASP A 103 -13.01 -25.93 4.57
CA ASP A 103 -12.93 -24.47 4.45
C ASP A 103 -14.33 -23.85 4.33
N LEU A 104 -15.23 -24.43 3.52
CA LEU A 104 -16.61 -23.97 3.33
C LEU A 104 -17.49 -24.06 4.58
N LEU A 105 -17.22 -25.03 5.45
CA LEU A 105 -17.93 -25.21 6.72
C LEU A 105 -17.31 -24.40 7.86
N SER A 106 -16.16 -23.76 7.62
CA SER A 106 -15.47 -22.97 8.62
C SER A 106 -16.07 -21.57 8.72
N ILE A 107 -16.40 -21.17 9.94
CA ILE A 107 -16.91 -19.82 10.25
C ILE A 107 -15.78 -18.84 10.60
N GLU A 108 -14.54 -19.33 10.72
CA GLU A 108 -13.41 -18.55 11.23
C GLU A 108 -13.00 -17.39 10.32
N ASN A 109 -13.38 -17.46 9.05
CA ASN A 109 -13.08 -16.44 8.05
C ASN A 109 -14.34 -15.72 7.54
N ASP A 110 -15.48 -15.94 8.20
CA ASP A 110 -16.70 -15.17 7.95
C ASP A 110 -16.41 -13.68 8.15
N TYR A 111 -16.71 -12.89 7.12
CA TYR A 111 -16.56 -11.45 7.16
C TYR A 111 -15.15 -10.91 7.53
N CYS A 112 -14.10 -11.66 7.18
CA CYS A 112 -12.70 -11.36 7.48
C CYS A 112 -12.20 -9.97 6.99
N MET A 113 -12.88 -9.35 6.03
CA MET A 113 -12.56 -8.01 5.50
C MET A 113 -12.68 -6.84 6.50
N ALA A 114 -13.30 -7.04 7.67
CA ALA A 114 -13.32 -6.02 8.73
C ALA A 114 -11.93 -5.80 9.36
N TYR A 115 -11.00 -6.73 9.18
CA TYR A 115 -9.67 -6.70 9.76
C TYR A 115 -8.70 -6.36 8.62
N GLY A 116 -8.07 -5.19 8.73
CA GLY A 116 -7.40 -4.49 7.62
C GLY A 116 -6.51 -5.36 6.73
N GLN A 117 -6.56 -5.09 5.42
CA GLN A 117 -5.58 -5.61 4.49
C GLN A 117 -4.21 -4.98 4.77
N ARG A 118 -3.14 -5.77 4.65
CA ARG A 118 -1.78 -5.29 4.88
C ARG A 118 -1.46 -4.17 3.88
N SER A 119 -1.03 -3.01 4.38
CA SER A 119 -0.69 -1.80 3.60
C SER A 119 0.67 -1.85 2.89
N ASP A 120 1.30 -3.03 2.75
CA ASP A 120 2.71 -3.15 2.34
C ASP A 120 2.82 -3.99 1.05
N GLY A 121 2.61 -3.36 -0.11
CA GLY A 121 2.72 -3.96 -1.46
C GLY A 121 1.78 -3.37 -2.52
N ASP A 122 1.93 -3.80 -3.79
CA ASP A 122 1.13 -3.34 -4.95
C ASP A 122 -0.38 -3.57 -4.75
N GLU A 123 -1.19 -2.52 -4.98
CA GLU A 123 -2.61 -2.41 -4.63
C GLU A 123 -3.51 -3.54 -5.18
N ASP A 124 -3.22 -4.05 -6.37
CA ASP A 124 -4.04 -5.06 -7.06
C ASP A 124 -3.78 -6.51 -6.57
N GLU A 125 -2.58 -6.82 -6.10
CA GLU A 125 -2.23 -8.17 -5.60
C GLU A 125 -2.48 -8.34 -4.09
N GLN A 126 -2.77 -7.23 -3.40
CA GLN A 126 -3.01 -7.17 -1.97
C GLN A 126 -4.47 -7.41 -1.56
N LYS A 127 -5.41 -7.27 -2.50
CA LYS A 127 -6.83 -7.37 -2.22
C LYS A 127 -7.27 -8.84 -2.16
N LEU A 128 -7.80 -9.25 -1.02
CA LEU A 128 -8.44 -10.56 -0.84
C LEU A 128 -9.43 -10.81 -1.96
N HIS A 129 -9.23 -11.90 -2.70
CA HIS A 129 -10.06 -12.22 -3.86
C HIS A 129 -11.51 -12.49 -3.42
N PRO A 130 -12.53 -12.04 -4.18
CA PRO A 130 -13.94 -12.21 -3.79
C PRO A 130 -14.34 -13.67 -3.50
N LEU A 131 -13.80 -14.64 -4.22
CA LEU A 131 -14.06 -16.06 -3.96
C LEU A 131 -13.55 -16.54 -2.60
N ALA A 132 -12.37 -16.07 -2.18
CA ALA A 132 -11.85 -16.36 -0.84
C ALA A 132 -12.73 -15.71 0.23
N GLN A 133 -13.24 -14.50 -0.04
CA GLN A 133 -14.12 -13.78 0.86
C GLN A 133 -15.51 -14.41 0.99
N TRP A 134 -16.13 -14.84 -0.12
CA TRP A 134 -17.51 -15.32 -0.14
C TRP A 134 -17.64 -16.78 0.29
N TYR A 135 -16.67 -17.61 -0.09
CA TYR A 135 -16.69 -19.05 0.16
C TYR A 135 -15.67 -19.50 1.21
N GLY A 136 -14.84 -18.59 1.75
CA GLY A 136 -13.81 -18.95 2.74
C GLY A 136 -12.69 -19.83 2.17
N LEU A 137 -12.50 -19.86 0.85
CA LEU A 137 -11.57 -20.76 0.19
C LEU A 137 -10.13 -20.28 0.30
N ARG A 138 -9.22 -21.15 0.77
CA ARG A 138 -7.78 -20.86 0.79
C ARG A 138 -7.04 -21.24 -0.50
N GLU A 139 -7.67 -22.01 -1.38
CA GLU A 139 -7.09 -22.47 -2.64
C GLU A 139 -8.19 -22.66 -3.69
N PHE A 140 -7.99 -22.10 -4.89
CA PHE A 140 -8.94 -22.19 -6.00
C PHE A 140 -8.28 -21.83 -7.34
N VAL A 141 -8.89 -22.25 -8.44
CA VAL A 141 -8.47 -21.92 -9.81
C VAL A 141 -9.53 -21.11 -10.52
N ILE A 142 -9.13 -20.12 -11.31
CA ILE A 142 -10.02 -19.31 -12.14
C ILE A 142 -9.60 -19.42 -13.60
N VAL A 143 -10.57 -19.71 -14.48
CA VAL A 143 -10.46 -19.63 -15.93
C VAL A 143 -11.21 -18.38 -16.37
N ALA A 144 -10.48 -17.37 -16.83
CA ALA A 144 -11.03 -16.07 -17.19
C ALA A 144 -10.58 -15.63 -18.59
N PRO A 145 -11.42 -14.96 -19.38
CA PRO A 145 -10.98 -14.43 -20.67
C PRO A 145 -9.97 -13.28 -20.51
N VAL A 146 -8.90 -13.27 -21.32
CA VAL A 146 -7.88 -12.21 -21.27
C VAL A 146 -8.44 -10.90 -21.80
N LYS A 147 -9.03 -10.94 -23.01
CA LYS A 147 -9.44 -9.75 -23.77
C LYS A 147 -10.91 -9.38 -23.57
N LYS A 148 -11.84 -10.18 -24.12
CA LYS A 148 -13.28 -9.89 -24.12
C LYS A 148 -14.01 -10.78 -23.12
N SER A 149 -14.86 -10.18 -22.31
CA SER A 149 -15.78 -10.91 -21.43
C SER A 149 -16.64 -11.91 -22.19
N ILE A 150 -17.05 -12.98 -21.50
CA ILE A 150 -17.88 -14.04 -22.06
C ILE A 150 -19.25 -13.94 -21.42
N SER A 151 -20.21 -13.36 -22.15
CA SER A 151 -21.62 -13.24 -21.73
C SER A 151 -22.57 -14.21 -22.45
N ASN A 152 -22.07 -14.92 -23.46
CA ASN A 152 -22.87 -15.88 -24.22
C ASN A 152 -23.04 -17.18 -23.43
N GLU A 153 -24.30 -17.53 -23.13
CA GLU A 153 -24.64 -18.72 -22.33
C GLU A 153 -24.09 -20.02 -22.91
N SER A 154 -24.16 -20.23 -24.24
CA SER A 154 -23.62 -21.43 -24.87
C SER A 154 -22.11 -21.54 -24.68
N ARG A 155 -21.37 -20.43 -24.79
CA ARG A 155 -19.92 -20.41 -24.55
C ARG A 155 -19.57 -20.68 -23.09
N ILE A 156 -20.33 -20.10 -22.16
CA ILE A 156 -20.18 -20.35 -20.72
C ILE A 156 -20.40 -21.84 -20.42
N ARG A 157 -21.47 -22.44 -20.96
CA ARG A 157 -21.77 -23.87 -20.76
C ARG A 157 -20.69 -24.79 -21.37
N ILE A 158 -20.13 -24.45 -22.53
CA ILE A 158 -19.01 -25.21 -23.12
C ILE A 158 -17.78 -25.14 -22.22
N LEU A 159 -17.41 -23.96 -21.70
CA LEU A 159 -16.29 -23.82 -20.78
C LEU A 159 -16.53 -24.57 -19.47
N MET A 160 -17.73 -24.45 -18.89
CA MET A 160 -18.09 -25.23 -17.70
C MET A 160 -18.02 -26.73 -17.96
N SER A 161 -18.51 -27.21 -19.11
CA SER A 161 -18.38 -28.63 -19.49
C SER A 161 -16.93 -29.07 -19.61
N SER A 162 -16.07 -28.21 -20.14
CA SER A 162 -14.62 -28.45 -20.27
C SER A 162 -13.97 -28.56 -18.90
N VAL A 163 -14.30 -27.64 -17.99
CA VAL A 163 -13.84 -27.64 -16.60
C VAL A 163 -14.33 -28.89 -15.86
N HIS A 164 -15.59 -29.29 -16.04
CA HIS A 164 -16.11 -30.52 -15.44
C HIS A 164 -15.31 -31.76 -15.87
N ILE A 165 -14.97 -31.87 -17.15
CA ILE A 165 -14.16 -32.98 -17.66
C ILE A 165 -12.76 -32.93 -17.06
N ALA A 166 -12.09 -31.79 -17.16
CA ALA A 166 -10.73 -31.64 -16.64
C ALA A 166 -10.63 -31.93 -15.14
N VAL A 167 -11.59 -31.47 -14.33
CA VAL A 167 -11.65 -31.74 -12.88
C VAL A 167 -11.83 -33.24 -12.60
N SER A 168 -12.73 -33.90 -13.33
CA SER A 168 -13.02 -35.32 -13.13
C SER A 168 -11.86 -36.23 -13.56
N GLU A 169 -11.30 -36.00 -14.75
CA GLU A 169 -10.21 -36.81 -15.32
C GLU A 169 -8.88 -36.60 -14.57
N SER A 170 -8.58 -35.38 -14.14
CA SER A 170 -7.37 -35.08 -13.36
C SER A 170 -7.47 -35.43 -11.87
N SER A 171 -8.66 -35.86 -11.40
CA SER A 171 -8.94 -36.05 -9.96
C SER A 171 -8.56 -34.83 -9.12
N CYS A 172 -8.90 -33.64 -9.62
CA CYS A 172 -8.63 -32.35 -8.97
C CYS A 172 -9.67 -32.09 -7.89
N ASP A 173 -9.23 -31.95 -6.64
CA ASP A 173 -10.08 -31.64 -5.48
C ASP A 173 -10.05 -30.15 -5.09
N VAL A 174 -9.40 -29.33 -5.93
CA VAL A 174 -9.39 -27.86 -5.81
C VAL A 174 -10.55 -27.28 -6.64
N PRO A 175 -11.34 -26.34 -6.10
CA PRO A 175 -12.46 -25.75 -6.81
C PRO A 175 -11.98 -24.92 -7.99
N VAL A 176 -12.56 -25.20 -9.16
CA VAL A 176 -12.24 -24.52 -10.42
C VAL A 176 -13.44 -23.68 -10.85
N PHE A 177 -13.20 -22.41 -11.14
CA PHE A 177 -14.21 -21.41 -11.50
C PHE A 177 -13.99 -20.90 -12.92
N VAL A 178 -15.07 -20.63 -13.64
CA VAL A 178 -15.08 -19.86 -14.88
C VAL A 178 -15.61 -18.47 -14.58
N GLN A 179 -14.85 -17.44 -14.95
CA GLN A 179 -15.32 -16.05 -14.87
C GLN A 179 -16.23 -15.75 -16.07
N ALA A 180 -17.51 -15.53 -15.79
CA ALA A 180 -18.52 -15.19 -16.77
C ALA A 180 -18.84 -13.69 -16.71
N MET A 181 -19.51 -13.20 -17.76
CA MET A 181 -19.97 -11.82 -17.88
C MET A 181 -18.82 -10.80 -17.78
N ASP A 182 -19.13 -9.55 -17.42
CA ASP A 182 -18.11 -8.52 -17.25
C ASP A 182 -17.25 -8.82 -16.01
N LYS A 183 -15.93 -8.61 -16.10
CA LYS A 183 -14.99 -8.82 -15.00
C LYS A 183 -15.37 -8.02 -13.76
N VAL A 184 -15.93 -6.82 -13.95
CA VAL A 184 -16.38 -5.93 -12.86
C VAL A 184 -17.58 -6.51 -12.11
N GLN A 185 -18.37 -7.38 -12.73
CA GLN A 185 -19.54 -8.00 -12.09
C GLN A 185 -19.18 -9.18 -11.18
N HIS A 186 -17.92 -9.66 -11.24
CA HIS A 186 -17.42 -10.76 -10.41
C HIS A 186 -18.34 -12.01 -10.42
N VAL A 187 -18.86 -12.38 -11.59
CA VAL A 187 -19.67 -13.59 -11.77
C VAL A 187 -18.75 -14.78 -12.01
N TYR A 188 -18.74 -15.71 -11.05
CA TYR A 188 -17.96 -16.94 -11.14
C TYR A 188 -18.89 -18.14 -11.03
N LEU A 189 -18.71 -19.11 -11.93
CA LEU A 189 -19.39 -20.39 -11.91
C LEU A 189 -18.33 -21.47 -11.69
N GLY A 190 -18.50 -22.33 -10.69
CA GLY A 190 -17.44 -23.26 -10.33
C GLY A 190 -17.92 -24.67 -10.03
N VAL A 191 -16.96 -25.59 -10.00
CA VAL A 191 -17.15 -26.98 -9.60
C VAL A 191 -15.98 -27.45 -8.74
N CYS A 192 -16.28 -28.30 -7.78
CA CYS A 192 -15.30 -29.09 -7.03
C CYS A 192 -15.80 -30.54 -6.98
N GLU A 193 -14.93 -31.50 -7.23
CA GLU A 193 -15.23 -32.93 -7.08
C GLU A 193 -14.27 -33.54 -6.06
N SER A 194 -14.81 -34.29 -5.11
CA SER A 194 -14.00 -35.04 -4.15
C SER A 194 -14.69 -36.37 -3.85
N GLY A 195 -14.09 -37.46 -4.32
CA GLY A 195 -14.66 -38.80 -4.21
C GLY A 195 -16.04 -38.85 -4.89
N PRO A 196 -17.11 -39.30 -4.20
CA PRO A 196 -18.44 -39.41 -4.78
C PRO A 196 -19.24 -38.09 -4.75
N VAL A 197 -18.67 -37.01 -4.19
CA VAL A 197 -19.39 -35.75 -3.97
C VAL A 197 -18.94 -34.72 -5.01
N ARG A 198 -19.91 -34.15 -5.72
CA ARG A 198 -19.74 -32.98 -6.58
C ARG A 198 -20.40 -31.77 -5.92
N MET A 199 -19.69 -30.66 -5.91
CA MET A 199 -20.20 -29.38 -5.44
C MET A 199 -20.18 -28.37 -6.59
N SER A 200 -21.29 -27.65 -6.75
CA SER A 200 -21.43 -26.58 -7.74
C SER A 200 -21.46 -25.23 -7.03
N PHE A 201 -20.73 -24.26 -7.57
CA PHE A 201 -20.71 -22.89 -7.10
C PHE A 201 -21.39 -22.00 -8.13
N ASP A 202 -22.54 -21.43 -7.77
CA ASP A 202 -23.31 -20.59 -8.67
C ASP A 202 -23.44 -19.17 -8.09
N ILE A 203 -22.86 -18.21 -8.80
CA ILE A 203 -23.03 -16.78 -8.50
C ILE A 203 -24.01 -16.18 -9.49
N VAL A 204 -25.02 -15.49 -8.96
CA VAL A 204 -26.02 -14.77 -9.76
C VAL A 204 -25.89 -13.29 -9.47
N HIS A 205 -25.73 -12.49 -10.53
CA HIS A 205 -25.76 -11.04 -10.43
C HIS A 205 -27.18 -10.53 -10.69
N LEU A 206 -27.78 -9.85 -9.69
CA LEU A 206 -29.12 -9.29 -9.78
C LEU A 206 -29.02 -7.76 -9.89
N HIS A 207 -29.53 -7.19 -10.98
CA HIS A 207 -29.50 -5.74 -11.18
C HIS A 207 -30.38 -4.98 -10.18
N LEU A 208 -31.49 -5.60 -9.77
CA LEU A 208 -32.40 -5.11 -8.75
C LEU A 208 -32.61 -6.24 -7.74
N THR A 209 -32.40 -5.95 -6.46
CA THR A 209 -32.65 -6.93 -5.40
C THR A 209 -34.14 -7.25 -5.30
N PRO A 210 -34.59 -8.47 -5.64
CA PRO A 210 -35.98 -8.86 -5.50
C PRO A 210 -36.42 -8.74 -4.03
N PRO A 211 -37.70 -8.46 -3.74
CA PRO A 211 -38.18 -8.35 -2.36
C PRO A 211 -37.87 -9.59 -1.50
N THR A 212 -37.89 -10.78 -2.09
CA THR A 212 -37.55 -12.05 -1.43
C THR A 212 -36.08 -12.17 -1.03
N CYS A 213 -35.19 -11.37 -1.60
CA CYS A 213 -33.76 -11.39 -1.30
C CYS A 213 -33.33 -10.19 -0.43
N LYS A 214 -34.28 -9.37 0.04
CA LYS A 214 -33.97 -8.18 0.86
C LYS A 214 -33.84 -8.46 2.35
N TYR A 215 -34.57 -9.46 2.84
CA TYR A 215 -34.67 -9.78 4.27
C TYR A 215 -34.29 -11.24 4.49
N LEU A 216 -33.79 -11.55 5.70
CA LEU A 216 -33.33 -12.89 6.07
C LEU A 216 -34.41 -13.96 5.84
N SER A 217 -35.67 -13.67 6.20
CA SER A 217 -36.79 -14.60 6.02
C SER A 217 -36.95 -15.11 4.59
N GLY A 218 -36.85 -14.22 3.59
CA GLY A 218 -36.94 -14.62 2.19
C GLY A 218 -35.68 -15.33 1.69
N LEU A 219 -34.50 -14.94 2.17
CA LEU A 219 -33.24 -15.65 1.87
C LEU A 219 -33.25 -17.08 2.41
N LEU A 220 -33.78 -17.29 3.62
CA LEU A 220 -33.96 -18.61 4.22
C LEU A 220 -34.96 -19.46 3.44
N GLU A 221 -36.04 -18.87 2.92
CA GLU A 221 -37.00 -19.59 2.06
C GLU A 221 -36.32 -20.08 0.78
N VAL A 222 -35.53 -19.21 0.12
CA VAL A 222 -34.76 -19.57 -1.07
C VAL A 222 -33.74 -20.68 -0.75
N PHE A 223 -33.05 -20.59 0.38
CA PHE A 223 -32.08 -21.60 0.82
C PHE A 223 -32.75 -22.95 1.08
N LYS A 224 -33.79 -23.00 1.93
CA LYS A 224 -34.52 -24.23 2.26
C LYS A 224 -35.18 -24.85 1.03
N GLY A 225 -35.67 -24.03 0.10
CA GLY A 225 -36.22 -24.48 -1.17
C GLY A 225 -35.21 -25.23 -2.06
N LYS A 226 -33.91 -24.95 -1.92
CA LYS A 226 -32.83 -25.62 -2.69
C LYS A 226 -32.40 -26.98 -2.11
N ILE A 227 -32.69 -27.26 -0.84
CA ILE A 227 -32.25 -28.49 -0.16
C ILE A 227 -32.95 -29.75 -0.74
N GLY A 228 -34.05 -29.59 -1.49
CA GLY A 228 -34.74 -30.68 -2.18
C GLY A 228 -35.46 -31.67 -1.26
N VAL A 229 -35.39 -31.45 0.06
CA VAL A 229 -36.01 -32.24 1.12
C VAL A 229 -36.68 -31.28 2.10
N ALA A 230 -37.76 -31.73 2.75
CA ALA A 230 -38.40 -30.96 3.83
C ALA A 230 -37.43 -30.84 5.02
N TYR A 231 -36.69 -29.73 5.07
CA TYR A 231 -35.72 -29.44 6.11
C TYR A 231 -36.42 -28.83 7.33
N VAL A 232 -36.43 -29.57 8.44
CA VAL A 232 -37.15 -29.19 9.67
C VAL A 232 -36.21 -28.60 10.73
N ASP A 233 -34.92 -28.89 10.64
CA ASP A 233 -33.94 -28.42 11.60
C ASP A 233 -33.71 -26.90 11.48
N PRO A 234 -33.39 -26.21 12.59
CA PRO A 234 -33.05 -24.80 12.54
C PRO A 234 -31.73 -24.60 11.78
N VAL A 235 -31.66 -23.52 11.01
CA VAL A 235 -30.48 -23.10 10.25
C VAL A 235 -29.75 -22.03 11.05
N ALA A 236 -28.46 -22.23 11.30
CA ALA A 236 -27.61 -21.19 11.86
C ALA A 236 -27.20 -20.21 10.75
N VAL A 237 -27.36 -18.91 11.00
CA VAL A 237 -27.02 -17.84 10.07
C VAL A 237 -26.21 -16.77 10.79
N SER A 238 -25.26 -16.18 10.08
CA SER A 238 -24.56 -14.99 10.57
C SER A 238 -25.07 -13.77 9.83
N VAL A 239 -25.42 -12.70 10.53
CA VAL A 239 -25.93 -11.44 9.94
C VAL A 239 -24.99 -10.30 10.29
N ARG A 240 -24.67 -9.44 9.31
CA ARG A 240 -23.89 -8.22 9.53
C ARG A 240 -24.55 -7.03 8.86
N PHE A 241 -24.80 -5.99 9.64
CA PHE A 241 -25.14 -4.67 9.12
C PHE A 241 -23.88 -3.84 8.97
N THR A 242 -23.77 -3.15 7.84
CA THR A 242 -22.62 -2.29 7.50
C THR A 242 -23.12 -0.87 7.27
N TYR A 243 -22.60 0.05 8.07
CA TYR A 243 -22.90 1.48 8.00
C TYR A 243 -21.67 2.21 7.48
N GLN A 244 -21.85 2.99 6.43
CA GLN A 244 -20.79 3.77 5.79
C GLN A 244 -21.01 5.26 6.05
N LEU A 245 -20.01 5.92 6.61
CA LEU A 245 -19.94 7.36 6.77
C LEU A 245 -18.81 7.91 5.91
N ALA A 246 -19.17 8.39 4.72
CA ALA A 246 -18.22 8.95 3.73
C ALA A 246 -18.10 10.49 3.79
N ARG A 247 -18.83 11.16 4.68
CA ARG A 247 -18.84 12.63 4.78
C ARG A 247 -18.59 13.05 6.21
N PHE A 248 -17.35 13.44 6.49
CA PHE A 248 -16.98 14.10 7.73
C PHE A 248 -17.37 15.58 7.69
N VAL A 249 -17.81 16.11 8.82
CA VAL A 249 -17.93 17.56 8.98
C VAL A 249 -16.50 18.09 9.06
N SER A 250 -16.02 18.76 8.01
CA SER A 250 -14.63 19.21 7.88
C SER A 250 -14.24 20.21 8.98
N GLY A 251 -13.88 19.70 10.15
CA GLY A 251 -13.09 20.45 11.13
C GLY A 251 -11.65 20.39 10.65
N SER A 252 -11.21 21.39 9.88
CA SER A 252 -9.80 21.52 9.53
C SER A 252 -9.01 21.60 10.83
N PHE A 253 -8.31 20.53 11.21
CA PHE A 253 -7.31 20.59 12.25
C PHE A 253 -6.11 21.34 11.68
N VAL A 254 -6.23 22.66 11.63
CA VAL A 254 -5.10 23.53 11.31
C VAL A 254 -4.24 23.56 12.56
N SER A 255 -3.09 22.88 12.53
CA SER A 255 -2.04 23.14 13.51
C SER A 255 -1.80 24.65 13.55
N ASP A 256 -1.79 25.24 14.74
CA ASP A 256 -1.62 26.69 14.92
C ASP A 256 -0.30 27.12 14.25
N LYS A 257 -0.43 27.81 13.11
CA LYS A 257 0.68 28.11 12.19
C LYS A 257 1.52 29.28 12.70
N SER A 258 2.03 29.22 13.94
CA SER A 258 3.04 30.19 14.34
C SER A 258 4.36 29.80 13.68
N VAL A 259 4.67 30.41 12.54
CA VAL A 259 5.96 30.22 11.87
C VAL A 259 7.03 30.93 12.71
N PRO A 260 8.08 30.24 13.17
CA PRO A 260 9.15 30.86 13.94
C PRO A 260 9.82 31.99 13.15
N PHE A 261 10.24 33.06 13.82
CA PHE A 261 10.90 34.24 13.21
C PHE A 261 10.03 35.09 12.26
N THR A 262 8.70 34.97 12.30
CA THR A 262 7.78 35.91 11.62
C THR A 262 7.16 36.93 12.58
N GLU A 263 6.59 38.01 12.04
CA GLU A 263 5.84 38.99 12.84
C GLU A 263 4.74 38.29 13.66
N GLY A 264 4.82 38.37 14.99
CA GLY A 264 3.89 37.71 15.92
C GLY A 264 4.42 36.45 16.61
N TRP A 265 5.62 35.95 16.26
CA TRP A 265 6.23 34.84 17.00
C TRP A 265 6.81 35.32 18.34
N THR A 266 6.16 34.95 19.43
CA THR A 266 6.61 35.23 20.81
C THR A 266 7.28 34.02 21.47
N GLY A 267 7.46 32.93 20.72
CA GLY A 267 7.92 31.64 21.25
C GLY A 267 9.31 31.70 21.85
N THR A 268 9.41 31.34 23.13
CA THR A 268 10.67 31.04 23.83
C THR A 268 11.14 29.60 23.59
N ASP A 269 10.30 28.79 22.95
CA ASP A 269 10.50 27.35 22.77
C ASP A 269 11.32 27.02 21.52
N ALA A 270 11.79 25.78 21.45
CA ALA A 270 12.53 25.28 20.30
C ALA A 270 11.70 25.35 19.02
N VAL A 271 12.39 25.65 17.91
CA VAL A 271 11.79 25.70 16.57
C VAL A 271 11.24 24.31 16.23
N SER A 272 9.97 24.24 15.84
CA SER A 272 9.31 23.01 15.38
C SER A 272 9.00 23.06 13.89
N LEU A 273 9.00 21.89 13.25
CA LEU A 273 8.58 21.74 11.86
C LEU A 273 7.05 21.76 11.76
N PRO A 274 6.49 22.20 10.61
CA PRO A 274 5.04 22.18 10.42
C PRO A 274 4.52 20.75 10.51
N PHE A 275 3.51 20.53 11.35
CA PHE A 275 2.88 19.22 11.56
C PHE A 275 1.40 19.29 11.23
N GLY A 276 0.83 18.16 10.81
CA GLY A 276 -0.58 18.02 10.49
C GLY A 276 -0.86 17.90 8.99
N VAL A 277 -2.15 18.03 8.66
CA VAL A 277 -2.72 17.76 7.33
C VAL A 277 -3.51 18.97 6.85
N SER A 278 -3.65 19.14 5.53
CA SER A 278 -4.51 20.21 5.00
C SER A 278 -6.00 19.88 5.10
N ILE A 279 -6.34 18.59 4.98
CA ILE A 279 -7.69 18.02 5.03
C ILE A 279 -7.60 16.74 5.87
N ASP A 280 -8.68 16.38 6.56
CA ASP A 280 -8.76 15.11 7.29
C ASP A 280 -8.43 13.94 6.32
N PRO A 281 -7.42 13.10 6.62
CA PRO A 281 -7.03 12.00 5.75
C PRO A 281 -8.02 10.84 5.78
N VAL A 282 -9.00 10.83 6.70
CA VAL A 282 -10.01 9.77 6.75
C VAL A 282 -11.05 10.03 5.66
N SER A 283 -11.09 9.16 4.66
CA SER A 283 -12.05 9.24 3.55
C SER A 283 -13.40 8.63 3.93
N GLU A 284 -13.38 7.52 4.67
CA GLU A 284 -14.58 6.79 5.07
C GLU A 284 -14.44 6.11 6.43
N LEU A 285 -15.52 6.14 7.21
CA LEU A 285 -15.65 5.32 8.41
C LEU A 285 -16.74 4.26 8.18
N ILE A 286 -16.38 2.99 8.34
CA ILE A 286 -17.27 1.85 8.18
C ILE A 286 -17.48 1.20 9.54
N VAL A 287 -18.73 1.13 9.98
CA VAL A 287 -19.13 0.43 11.21
C VAL A 287 -19.83 -0.86 10.84
N HIS A 288 -19.42 -1.98 11.42
CA HIS A 288 -20.09 -3.25 11.28
C HIS A 288 -20.69 -3.71 12.60
N CYS A 289 -21.98 -4.05 12.58
CA CYS A 289 -22.70 -4.68 13.68
C CYS A 289 -23.01 -6.13 13.26
N THR A 290 -22.48 -7.12 13.99
CA THR A 290 -22.51 -8.54 13.57
C THR A 290 -23.17 -9.42 14.63
N TRP A 291 -24.06 -10.31 14.18
CA TRP A 291 -24.67 -11.39 14.93
C TRP A 291 -24.19 -12.73 14.34
N PRO A 292 -23.15 -13.34 14.91
CA PRO A 292 -22.63 -14.61 14.40
C PRO A 292 -23.54 -15.78 14.80
N GLN A 293 -23.75 -16.73 13.89
CA GLN A 293 -24.33 -18.05 14.18
C GLN A 293 -25.66 -18.01 14.97
N VAL A 294 -26.55 -17.09 14.64
CA VAL A 294 -27.91 -17.03 15.22
C VAL A 294 -28.81 -18.07 14.56
N ALA A 295 -29.62 -18.76 15.34
CA ALA A 295 -30.57 -19.74 14.81
C ALA A 295 -31.78 -19.02 14.20
N ASP A 296 -32.19 -19.45 13.01
CA ASP A 296 -33.29 -18.83 12.24
C ASP A 296 -34.67 -18.92 12.92
N ASN A 297 -34.84 -19.80 13.90
CA ASN A 297 -36.05 -19.92 14.70
C ASN A 297 -36.07 -18.99 15.94
N VAL A 298 -34.96 -18.31 16.25
CA VAL A 298 -34.84 -17.38 17.38
C VAL A 298 -34.94 -15.92 16.93
N VAL A 299 -34.56 -15.62 15.69
CA VAL A 299 -34.54 -14.27 15.14
C VAL A 299 -35.47 -14.16 13.94
N VAL A 300 -36.14 -13.02 13.83
CA VAL A 300 -37.02 -12.67 12.72
C VAL A 300 -36.49 -11.42 12.05
N ASP A 301 -36.29 -11.50 10.73
CA ASP A 301 -36.04 -10.32 9.90
C ASP A 301 -36.86 -10.41 8.61
N SER A 302 -37.76 -9.44 8.48
CA SER A 302 -38.82 -9.36 7.49
C SER A 302 -39.06 -7.90 7.11
N GLN A 303 -39.86 -7.68 6.07
CA GLN A 303 -40.21 -6.33 5.63
C GLN A 303 -40.91 -5.49 6.70
N THR A 304 -41.69 -6.12 7.58
CA THR A 304 -42.49 -5.42 8.60
C THR A 304 -41.83 -5.37 9.96
N TYR A 305 -40.87 -6.25 10.24
CA TYR A 305 -40.28 -6.42 11.56
C TYR A 305 -38.89 -7.05 11.47
N SER A 306 -37.96 -6.56 12.28
CA SER A 306 -36.59 -7.07 12.39
C SER A 306 -36.13 -7.07 13.85
N ASP A 307 -35.61 -8.20 14.32
CA ASP A 307 -34.97 -8.34 15.64
C ASP A 307 -33.54 -7.77 15.67
N PHE A 308 -32.97 -7.44 14.51
CA PHE A 308 -31.60 -6.93 14.42
C PHE A 308 -31.56 -5.43 14.72
N ASP A 309 -31.43 -5.07 15.99
CA ASP A 309 -31.10 -3.70 16.43
C ASP A 309 -29.58 -3.54 16.56
N PRO A 310 -28.93 -2.70 15.73
CA PRO A 310 -27.49 -2.42 15.81
C PRO A 310 -26.96 -2.20 17.22
N LEU A 311 -27.72 -1.51 18.08
CA LEU A 311 -27.35 -1.20 19.47
C LEU A 311 -27.18 -2.45 20.35
N THR A 312 -27.86 -3.54 19.98
CA THR A 312 -27.84 -4.81 20.69
C THR A 312 -26.92 -5.85 20.05
N ALA A 313 -26.22 -5.50 18.96
CA ALA A 313 -25.35 -6.43 18.26
C ALA A 313 -24.20 -6.90 19.16
N PRO A 314 -23.91 -8.22 19.21
CA PRO A 314 -22.90 -8.78 20.11
C PRO A 314 -21.48 -8.40 19.70
N LEU A 315 -21.24 -8.16 18.41
CA LEU A 315 -19.92 -7.81 17.88
C LEU A 315 -19.98 -6.51 17.07
N TRP A 316 -19.10 -5.58 17.43
CA TRP A 316 -18.90 -4.32 16.73
C TRP A 316 -17.48 -4.26 16.18
N SER A 317 -17.34 -3.86 14.93
CA SER A 317 -16.02 -3.53 14.36
C SER A 317 -16.09 -2.22 13.60
N LEU A 318 -14.98 -1.49 13.64
CA LEU A 318 -14.81 -0.19 13.03
C LEU A 318 -13.62 -0.26 12.06
N ARG A 319 -13.84 0.16 10.83
CA ARG A 319 -12.79 0.29 9.83
C ARG A 319 -12.74 1.72 9.34
N ALA A 320 -11.58 2.36 9.47
CA ALA A 320 -11.30 3.62 8.81
C ALA A 320 -10.60 3.35 7.48
N GLN A 321 -11.10 3.95 6.41
CA GLN A 321 -10.40 4.06 5.14
C GLN A 321 -9.75 5.44 5.09
N PHE A 322 -8.47 5.44 4.73
CA PHE A 322 -7.70 6.66 4.58
C PHE A 322 -7.54 6.96 3.08
N GLU A 323 -7.37 8.22 2.76
CA GLU A 323 -6.94 8.65 1.42
C GLU A 323 -5.52 8.14 1.16
N ASP A 324 -5.23 7.70 -0.07
CA ASP A 324 -3.93 7.11 -0.42
C ASP A 324 -2.79 8.14 -0.38
N THR A 325 -3.10 9.39 -0.74
CA THR A 325 -2.12 10.49 -0.77
C THR A 325 -2.63 11.70 0.03
N PRO A 326 -2.62 11.64 1.37
CA PRO A 326 -3.01 12.76 2.20
C PRO A 326 -1.92 13.84 2.16
N VAL A 327 -2.32 15.10 2.01
CA VAL A 327 -1.38 16.24 2.02
C VAL A 327 -0.94 16.50 3.46
N CYS A 328 0.28 16.07 3.77
CA CYS A 328 0.87 16.08 5.11
C CYS A 328 2.03 17.07 5.17
N TYR A 329 1.87 18.16 5.93
CA TYR A 329 2.84 19.26 5.94
C TYR A 329 4.25 18.85 6.37
N LEU A 330 4.38 17.95 7.35
CA LEU A 330 5.68 17.47 7.80
C LEU A 330 6.36 16.60 6.74
N ALA A 331 5.60 15.70 6.11
CA ALA A 331 6.12 14.81 5.09
C ALA A 331 6.60 15.62 3.88
N ASP A 332 5.79 16.57 3.41
CA ASP A 332 6.14 17.48 2.31
C ASP A 332 7.40 18.28 2.64
N CYS A 333 7.47 18.89 3.84
CA CYS A 333 8.63 19.66 4.30
C CYS A 333 9.92 18.82 4.30
N LEU A 334 9.87 17.60 4.85
CA LEU A 334 11.03 16.71 4.91
C LEU A 334 11.42 16.17 3.53
N GLN A 335 10.45 15.79 2.70
CA GLN A 335 10.72 15.27 1.37
C GLN A 335 11.37 16.33 0.48
N GLU A 336 10.88 17.56 0.51
CA GLU A 336 11.51 18.67 -0.21
C GLU A 336 12.92 18.98 0.32
N TYR A 337 13.12 18.94 1.64
CA TYR A 337 14.44 19.16 2.23
C TYR A 337 15.44 18.05 1.87
N LEU A 338 15.01 16.78 1.85
CA LEU A 338 15.85 15.67 1.40
C LEU A 338 16.24 15.82 -0.08
N GLN A 339 15.33 16.26 -0.95
CA GLN A 339 15.68 16.55 -2.35
C GLN A 339 16.75 17.64 -2.50
N ILE A 340 16.87 18.55 -1.53
CA ILE A 340 17.96 19.55 -1.52
C ILE A 340 19.29 18.90 -1.16
N SER A 341 19.31 17.94 -0.24
CA SER A 341 20.55 17.22 0.10
C SER A 341 21.13 16.43 -1.08
N ASP A 342 20.27 15.97 -1.99
CA ASP A 342 20.69 15.29 -3.23
C ASP A 342 21.02 16.25 -4.38
N SER A 343 20.74 17.55 -4.21
CA SER A 343 20.99 18.56 -5.24
C SER A 343 22.49 18.84 -5.37
N ARG A 344 23.04 18.58 -6.56
CA ARG A 344 24.44 18.89 -6.90
C ARG A 344 24.74 20.37 -7.15
N ARG A 345 23.72 21.24 -7.06
CA ARG A 345 23.88 22.68 -7.31
C ARG A 345 24.72 23.36 -6.23
N ALA A 346 25.77 24.07 -6.63
CA ALA A 346 26.64 24.79 -5.70
C ALA A 346 26.01 26.12 -5.21
N LEU A 347 26.48 26.65 -4.08
CA LEU A 347 26.06 27.96 -3.56
C LEU A 347 26.24 29.10 -4.58
N THR A 348 27.27 29.00 -5.42
CA THR A 348 27.56 29.95 -6.51
C THR A 348 26.51 29.96 -7.61
N GLU A 349 25.73 28.88 -7.77
CA GLU A 349 24.60 28.85 -8.70
C GLU A 349 23.39 29.62 -8.15
N TYR A 350 23.23 29.66 -6.82
CA TYR A 350 22.17 30.43 -6.16
C TYR A 350 22.55 31.91 -6.02
N PHE A 351 23.83 32.19 -5.78
CA PHE A 351 24.38 33.53 -5.65
C PHE A 351 25.57 33.72 -6.59
N SER A 352 25.27 34.22 -7.79
CA SER A 352 26.28 34.47 -8.81
C SER A 352 27.39 35.43 -8.33
N GLU A 353 27.07 36.33 -7.40
CA GLU A 353 28.02 37.27 -6.78
C GLU A 353 29.18 36.60 -6.05
N LEU A 354 28.97 35.39 -5.51
CA LEU A 354 30.04 34.58 -4.90
C LEU A 354 31.03 34.04 -5.94
N ALA A 355 30.61 33.91 -7.21
CA ALA A 355 31.48 33.47 -8.30
C ALA A 355 32.35 34.61 -8.86
N PHE A 356 31.92 35.88 -8.70
CA PHE A 356 32.60 37.05 -9.27
C PHE A 356 33.72 37.64 -8.38
N GLY A 357 34.01 37.03 -7.23
CA GLY A 357 35.02 37.50 -6.27
C GLY A 357 36.47 37.04 -6.53
N GLY A 358 36.72 36.13 -7.47
CA GLY A 358 38.08 35.70 -7.78
C GLY A 358 38.16 34.97 -9.12
N ASN A 359 39.15 35.33 -9.94
CA ASN A 359 39.57 34.54 -11.11
C ASN A 359 40.09 33.16 -10.65
N VAL A 360 39.20 32.27 -10.23
CA VAL A 360 39.50 30.87 -9.94
C VAL A 360 38.69 30.04 -10.92
N PRO A 361 39.32 29.16 -11.72
CA PRO A 361 38.60 28.29 -12.64
C PRO A 361 37.61 27.39 -11.87
N PRO A 362 36.54 26.92 -12.54
CA PRO A 362 35.47 26.17 -11.88
C PRO A 362 36.03 24.97 -11.13
N ILE A 363 35.56 24.79 -9.89
CA ILE A 363 35.92 23.71 -8.97
C ILE A 363 35.27 22.41 -9.48
N GLU A 364 35.76 21.87 -10.59
CA GLU A 364 35.63 20.46 -10.91
C GLU A 364 37.01 19.83 -10.74
N GLY A 365 37.24 19.24 -9.57
CA GLY A 365 38.44 18.42 -9.29
C GLY A 365 39.58 19.07 -8.51
N ALA A 366 39.46 20.31 -8.03
CA ALA A 366 40.47 20.89 -7.15
C ALA A 366 40.32 20.38 -5.71
N ASN A 367 41.38 19.78 -5.15
CA ASN A 367 41.39 19.37 -3.75
C ASN A 367 41.38 20.62 -2.87
N PRO A 368 40.36 20.86 -2.02
CA PRO A 368 40.28 22.06 -1.18
C PRO A 368 41.46 22.19 -0.19
N LEU A 369 42.21 21.10 0.04
CA LEU A 369 43.44 21.11 0.83
C LEU A 369 44.63 21.75 0.09
N ASP A 370 44.58 21.90 -1.23
CA ASP A 370 45.65 22.56 -2.00
C ASP A 370 45.71 24.06 -1.68
N LEU A 371 44.57 24.70 -1.43
CA LEU A 371 44.48 26.09 -0.93
C LEU A 371 45.09 26.27 0.47
N LEU A 372 45.13 25.20 1.28
CA LEU A 372 45.74 25.21 2.62
C LEU A 372 47.25 24.92 2.56
N THR A 373 47.71 24.24 1.49
CA THR A 373 49.11 23.87 1.29
C THR A 373 49.84 24.78 0.30
N GLU A 374 49.15 25.71 -0.34
CA GLU A 374 49.79 26.77 -1.14
C GLU A 374 50.78 27.54 -0.27
N SER A 375 52.03 27.59 -0.75
CA SER A 375 53.12 28.27 -0.06
C SER A 375 52.78 29.76 0.12
N LYS A 376 52.75 30.26 1.36
CA LYS A 376 52.59 31.69 1.70
C LYS A 376 53.77 32.57 1.26
N ILE A 377 54.62 32.09 0.35
CA ILE A 377 55.74 32.84 -0.21
C ILE A 377 55.18 33.67 -1.37
N PRO A 378 55.25 35.00 -1.31
CA PRO A 378 54.78 35.85 -2.42
C PRO A 378 55.55 35.50 -3.69
N ARG A 379 54.84 35.09 -4.74
CA ARG A 379 55.42 34.94 -6.08
C ARG A 379 55.94 36.30 -6.53
N LEU A 380 57.10 36.34 -7.20
CA LEU A 380 57.76 37.56 -7.70
C LEU A 380 56.87 38.50 -8.54
N SER A 381 55.71 38.02 -9.01
CA SER A 381 54.66 38.83 -9.64
C SER A 381 53.94 39.79 -8.69
N SER A 382 54.02 39.60 -7.36
CA SER A 382 53.38 40.47 -6.35
C SER A 382 54.24 41.68 -5.94
N VAL A 383 55.43 41.84 -6.52
CA VAL A 383 56.42 42.88 -6.14
C VAL A 383 56.56 43.97 -7.23
N LEU A 384 55.73 43.94 -8.28
CA LEU A 384 55.67 45.02 -9.28
C LEU A 384 54.70 46.12 -8.81
N PRO A 385 55.13 47.38 -8.67
CA PRO A 385 54.27 48.48 -8.25
C PRO A 385 53.39 48.93 -9.42
N GLY A 386 52.24 48.27 -9.59
CA GLY A 386 51.21 48.62 -10.56
C GLY A 386 49.91 49.04 -9.88
N ARG A 387 49.69 50.36 -9.79
CA ARG A 387 48.42 51.07 -9.51
C ARG A 387 47.61 50.65 -8.26
N ILE A 388 47.64 51.58 -7.31
CA ILE A 388 46.68 51.78 -6.23
C ILE A 388 45.24 51.80 -6.80
N VAL A 389 44.48 50.73 -6.56
CA VAL A 389 43.05 50.78 -6.24
C VAL A 389 42.85 49.72 -5.16
N ALA A 390 42.68 50.15 -3.92
CA ALA A 390 42.20 49.27 -2.87
C ALA A 390 40.69 49.07 -3.06
N PRO A 391 40.18 47.84 -3.22
CA PRO A 391 38.84 47.56 -2.78
C PRO A 391 38.95 47.16 -1.30
N LYS A 392 38.63 48.09 -0.40
CA LYS A 392 37.91 47.68 0.82
C LYS A 392 36.53 47.22 0.34
N ALA A 393 36.45 46.03 -0.25
CA ALA A 393 35.17 45.38 -0.46
C ALA A 393 34.79 44.80 0.90
N ALA A 394 33.78 45.39 1.53
CA ALA A 394 32.97 44.64 2.48
C ALA A 394 32.56 43.32 1.80
N PRO A 395 32.44 42.20 2.52
CA PRO A 395 31.94 40.96 1.92
C PRO A 395 30.62 41.29 1.21
N ALA A 396 30.49 40.84 -0.04
CA ALA A 396 29.27 41.02 -0.83
C ALA A 396 28.11 40.46 0.00
N LYS A 397 27.17 41.33 0.39
CA LYS A 397 25.96 40.90 1.10
C LYS A 397 25.18 40.02 0.15
N LEU A 398 24.90 38.80 0.56
CA LEU A 398 24.08 37.86 -0.20
C LEU A 398 22.63 38.38 -0.23
N GLU A 399 22.22 39.00 -1.34
CA GLU A 399 20.82 39.39 -1.54
C GLU A 399 19.94 38.14 -1.63
N GLY A 400 19.15 37.89 -0.59
CA GLY A 400 18.30 36.71 -0.49
C GLY A 400 16.92 36.98 0.12
N PRO A 401 16.06 35.95 0.16
CA PRO A 401 14.66 36.11 0.59
C PRO A 401 14.49 36.31 2.10
N LEU A 402 15.52 36.04 2.91
CA LEU A 402 15.54 36.34 4.34
C LEU A 402 15.96 37.79 4.58
N ASN A 403 15.20 38.53 5.39
CA ASN A 403 15.60 39.87 5.80
C ASN A 403 16.71 39.83 6.87
N ASP A 404 17.43 40.95 7.03
CA ASP A 404 18.59 41.05 7.93
C ASP A 404 18.22 40.74 9.40
N GLU A 405 16.98 41.04 9.83
CA GLU A 405 16.50 40.79 11.19
C GLU A 405 16.21 39.30 11.44
N GLN A 406 15.53 38.63 10.50
CA GLN A 406 15.25 37.20 10.53
C GLN A 406 16.53 36.38 10.54
N LEU A 407 17.47 36.70 9.65
CA LEU A 407 18.74 36.01 9.55
C LEU A 407 19.56 36.14 10.84
N LYS A 408 19.54 37.33 11.44
CA LYS A 408 20.19 37.58 12.73
C LYS A 408 19.55 36.79 13.87
N ASP A 409 18.22 36.76 13.96
CA ASP A 409 17.53 35.99 14.99
C ASP A 409 17.73 34.46 14.82
N MET A 410 17.75 33.96 13.58
CA MET A 410 18.09 32.56 13.28
C MET A 410 19.53 32.22 13.69
N LEU A 411 20.50 33.10 13.42
CA LEU A 411 21.88 32.92 13.87
C LEU A 411 22.01 32.98 15.39
N TYR A 412 21.23 33.83 16.08
CA TYR A 412 21.19 33.84 17.55
C TYR A 412 20.51 32.61 18.15
N TYR A 413 19.58 32.00 17.44
CA TYR A 413 19.01 30.70 17.82
C TYR A 413 20.04 29.57 17.71
N LEU A 414 20.90 29.59 16.68
CA LEU A 414 22.00 28.63 16.50
C LEU A 414 23.18 28.89 17.44
N PHE A 415 23.48 30.16 17.70
CA PHE A 415 24.61 30.60 18.51
C PHE A 415 24.14 31.57 19.61
N PRO A 416 23.50 31.05 20.68
CA PRO A 416 22.98 31.89 21.76
C PRO A 416 24.10 32.63 22.53
N ASP A 417 25.32 32.08 22.50
CA ASP A 417 26.53 32.65 23.11
C ASP A 417 26.97 33.98 22.48
N ALA A 418 26.51 34.29 21.27
CA ALA A 418 26.77 35.58 20.62
C ALA A 418 25.98 36.74 21.27
N GLN A 419 24.99 36.44 22.12
CA GLN A 419 24.22 37.42 22.87
C GLN A 419 24.68 37.48 24.33
N ARG A 420 24.68 38.69 24.92
CA ARG A 420 24.96 38.86 26.36
C ARG A 420 23.88 38.22 27.24
N GLU A 421 22.63 38.25 26.76
CA GLU A 421 21.48 37.59 27.39
C GLU A 421 20.84 36.70 26.32
N PRO A 422 21.12 35.38 26.33
CA PRO A 422 20.65 34.46 25.29
C PRO A 422 19.14 34.28 25.38
N ARG A 423 18.44 34.54 24.28
CA ARG A 423 16.99 34.29 24.17
C ARG A 423 16.64 32.80 24.14
N TRP A 424 17.52 31.97 23.57
CA TRP A 424 17.30 30.52 23.38
C TRP A 424 18.52 29.69 23.80
N PRO A 425 18.85 29.63 25.11
CA PRO A 425 19.97 28.83 25.59
C PRO A 425 19.79 27.35 25.23
N TYR A 426 20.91 26.63 25.06
CA TYR A 426 20.89 25.17 24.90
C TYR A 426 20.41 24.49 26.18
N ALA A 427 19.63 23.42 26.05
CA ALA A 427 19.20 22.63 27.19
C ALA A 427 20.40 22.03 27.96
N ALA A 428 20.29 21.96 29.29
CA ALA A 428 21.36 21.41 30.15
C ALA A 428 21.70 19.94 29.84
N SER A 429 20.77 19.20 29.23
CA SER A 429 20.96 17.82 28.75
C SER A 429 21.90 17.70 27.55
N VAL A 430 22.14 18.79 26.83
CA VAL A 430 23.03 18.84 25.65
C VAL A 430 24.45 19.25 26.06
N THR A 431 24.58 20.07 27.10
CA THR A 431 25.87 20.61 27.57
C THR A 431 26.59 19.70 28.57
N GLY A 432 25.95 18.61 29.03
CA GLY A 432 26.54 17.58 29.90
C GLY A 432 26.89 16.29 29.15
N PRO A 433 27.64 15.36 29.77
CA PRO A 433 27.92 14.05 29.17
C PRO A 433 26.60 13.27 29.02
N ALA A 434 26.10 13.16 27.79
CA ALA A 434 24.90 12.41 27.48
C ALA A 434 25.15 10.89 27.65
N GLU A 435 24.16 10.18 28.18
CA GLU A 435 24.16 8.72 28.25
C GLU A 435 24.14 8.16 26.82
N PHE A 436 25.10 7.28 26.49
CA PHE A 436 25.25 6.74 25.13
C PHE A 436 24.08 5.80 24.79
N ASP A 437 23.20 6.22 23.89
CA ASP A 437 22.13 5.39 23.35
C ASP A 437 22.59 4.70 22.04
N PRO A 438 22.84 3.38 22.05
CA PRO A 438 23.29 2.64 20.87
C PRO A 438 22.24 2.62 19.73
N LEU A 439 20.98 2.97 19.99
CA LEU A 439 19.94 3.04 18.97
C LEU A 439 19.93 4.40 18.23
N ARG A 440 20.69 5.40 18.70
CA ARG A 440 20.70 6.77 18.18
C ARG A 440 22.02 7.20 17.52
N ILE A 441 22.86 6.24 17.14
CA ILE A 441 24.22 6.48 16.60
C ILE A 441 24.22 7.39 15.35
N LYS A 442 23.13 7.40 14.57
CA LYS A 442 23.01 8.20 13.33
C LYS A 442 22.17 9.48 13.50
N SER A 443 21.65 9.76 14.69
CA SER A 443 20.78 10.90 14.96
C SER A 443 21.49 11.93 15.84
N ALA A 444 21.33 13.21 15.53
CA ALA A 444 21.77 14.28 16.40
C ALA A 444 20.93 14.30 17.70
N ASN A 445 21.54 14.69 18.83
CA ASN A 445 20.80 14.88 20.07
C ASN A 445 19.75 15.99 19.89
N ALA A 446 18.59 15.83 20.53
CA ALA A 446 17.56 16.86 20.52
C ALA A 446 18.15 18.16 21.07
N ASP A 447 17.79 19.28 20.46
CA ASP A 447 18.30 20.62 20.80
C ASP A 447 19.80 20.87 20.53
N SER A 448 20.58 19.91 20.03
CA SER A 448 21.98 20.14 19.61
C SER A 448 22.09 21.12 18.43
N LEU A 449 23.28 21.70 18.21
CA LEU A 449 23.53 22.61 17.08
C LEU A 449 23.12 21.98 15.73
N VAL A 450 23.48 20.71 15.52
CA VAL A 450 23.16 19.98 14.28
C VAL A 450 21.65 19.79 14.13
N HIS A 451 20.95 19.50 15.22
CA HIS A 451 19.49 19.38 15.21
C HIS A 451 18.82 20.73 14.92
N ARG A 452 19.19 21.80 15.63
CA ARG A 452 18.68 23.16 15.42
C ARG A 452 18.91 23.64 13.99
N LEU A 453 20.12 23.40 13.44
CA LEU A 453 20.46 23.75 12.07
C LEU A 453 19.61 22.98 11.05
N ALA A 454 19.50 21.66 11.19
CA ALA A 454 18.70 20.85 10.27
C ALA A 454 17.23 21.29 10.26
N THR A 455 16.66 21.55 11.43
CA THR A 455 15.28 22.04 11.57
C THR A 455 15.10 23.42 10.95
N LEU A 456 16.03 24.35 11.18
CA LEU A 456 15.98 25.69 10.58
C LEU A 456 16.11 25.66 9.07
N LEU A 457 17.01 24.83 8.51
CA LEU A 457 17.19 24.74 7.06
C LEU A 457 15.93 24.15 6.40
N ALA A 458 15.32 23.12 7.00
CA ALA A 458 14.06 22.57 6.52
C ALA A 458 12.93 23.62 6.59
N LEU A 459 12.84 24.38 7.69
CA LEU A 459 11.87 25.47 7.84
C LEU A 459 12.11 26.61 6.84
N CYS A 460 13.37 27.00 6.59
CA CYS A 460 13.73 28.01 5.61
C CYS A 460 13.28 27.61 4.20
N ASN A 461 13.44 26.33 3.87
CA ASN A 461 12.96 25.80 2.60
C ASN A 461 11.43 25.91 2.49
N ALA A 462 10.71 25.47 3.53
CA ALA A 462 9.25 25.42 3.50
C ALA A 462 8.57 26.80 3.57
N CYS A 463 9.12 27.76 4.33
CA CYS A 463 8.39 28.99 4.71
C CYS A 463 9.05 30.31 4.28
N PHE A 464 10.34 30.34 3.94
CA PHE A 464 11.09 31.60 3.80
C PHE A 464 11.71 31.86 2.43
N GLY A 465 11.33 31.08 1.40
CA GLY A 465 11.79 31.30 0.02
C GLY A 465 12.62 30.15 -0.57
N GLY A 466 12.49 28.95 -0.03
CA GLY A 466 13.00 27.73 -0.65
C GLY A 466 14.53 27.63 -0.64
N LYS A 467 15.08 27.04 -1.70
CA LYS A 467 16.51 26.75 -1.85
C LYS A 467 17.43 27.97 -1.70
N ARG A 468 16.96 29.17 -2.05
CA ARG A 468 17.72 30.41 -1.89
C ARG A 468 17.84 30.83 -0.41
N ALA A 469 16.78 30.66 0.38
CA ALA A 469 16.81 30.93 1.81
C ALA A 469 17.76 29.97 2.53
N VAL A 470 17.70 28.68 2.16
CA VAL A 470 18.62 27.65 2.67
C VAL A 470 20.07 28.01 2.35
N ALA A 471 20.36 28.40 1.11
CA ALA A 471 21.71 28.78 0.70
C ALA A 471 22.21 30.04 1.43
N GLN A 472 21.35 31.03 1.68
CA GLN A 472 21.68 32.25 2.42
C GLN A 472 22.04 31.93 3.88
N LEU A 473 21.18 31.18 4.59
CA LEU A 473 21.42 30.78 5.97
C LEU A 473 22.69 29.90 6.09
N TRP A 474 22.89 28.98 5.14
CA TRP A 474 24.07 28.12 5.11
C TRP A 474 25.37 28.91 4.91
N ALA A 475 25.36 29.91 4.04
CA ALA A 475 26.52 30.76 3.80
C ALA A 475 26.92 31.55 5.04
N GLU A 476 25.96 32.19 5.73
CA GLU A 476 26.23 32.91 6.98
C GLU A 476 26.66 31.97 8.11
N PHE A 477 25.99 30.82 8.25
CA PHE A 477 26.39 29.79 9.22
C PHE A 477 27.85 29.35 8.99
N ALA A 478 28.25 29.11 7.74
CA ALA A 478 29.61 28.71 7.40
C ALA A 478 30.64 29.82 7.70
N GLN A 479 30.30 31.08 7.43
CA GLN A 479 31.14 32.22 7.78
C GLN A 479 31.32 32.35 9.30
N GLU A 480 30.23 32.18 10.06
CA GLU A 480 30.23 32.29 11.51
C GLU A 480 30.98 31.11 12.18
N MET A 481 30.87 29.91 11.61
CA MET A 481 31.69 28.75 11.99
C MET A 481 33.17 28.98 11.71
N ARG A 482 33.51 29.53 10.54
CA ARG A 482 34.90 29.89 10.20
C ARG A 482 35.45 30.91 11.19
N TYR A 483 34.68 31.95 11.49
CA TYR A 483 35.05 32.97 12.46
C TYR A 483 35.33 32.38 13.86
N ARG A 484 34.51 31.44 14.34
CA ARG A 484 34.73 30.74 15.62
C ARG A 484 36.01 29.91 15.60
N VAL A 485 36.22 29.14 14.54
CA VAL A 485 37.43 28.31 14.38
C VAL A 485 38.68 29.18 14.35
N GLU A 486 38.70 30.25 13.54
CA GLU A 486 39.84 31.18 13.43
C GLU A 486 40.17 31.90 14.74
N ARG A 487 39.18 32.08 15.62
CA ARG A 487 39.32 32.75 16.93
C ARG A 487 39.36 31.81 18.12
N CYS A 488 39.37 30.50 17.90
CA CYS A 488 39.32 29.48 18.95
C CYS A 488 38.14 29.64 19.92
N ILE A 489 36.99 30.08 19.41
CA ILE A 489 35.74 30.16 20.19
C ILE A 489 35.10 28.78 20.19
N GLN A 490 34.67 28.32 21.36
CA GLN A 490 34.01 27.02 21.50
C GLN A 490 32.67 27.05 20.74
N ILE A 491 32.42 26.01 19.94
CA ILE A 491 31.14 25.84 19.25
C ILE A 491 30.11 25.38 20.29
N PRO A 492 28.98 26.09 20.46
CA PRO A 492 27.98 25.74 21.46
C PRO A 492 27.09 24.58 20.99
N GLY A 493 26.61 23.78 21.95
CA GLY A 493 25.64 22.69 21.74
C GLY A 493 26.22 21.36 21.32
#